data_AF-A0AAE7H4S0-F1
#
_entry.id   AF-A0AAE7H4S0-F1
#
_cell.length_a   1.000
_cell.length_b   1.000
_cell.length_c   1.000
_cell.angle_alpha   90.00
_cell.angle_beta   90.00
_cell.angle_gamma   90.00
#
_symmetry.space_group_name_H-M   'P 1'
#
loop_
_entity.id
_entity.type
_entity.pdbx_description
1 polymer ?
#
loop_
_entity_poly.entity_id
_entity_poly.type
_entity_poly.pdbx_seq_one_letter_code
_entity_poly.pdbx_strand_id
1 'polypeptide(L)'
;MDTKQLENDASDFCITPQQFGAKADYNSTTKQGTDDSQAFIDAIAAAISAGYQEVYVPAGNYLVTKEINLGGEGRTTREGIRLRGANWNKSQIIFKATNDDDVCISFRGSPGTHTSKALSNICINAHADTMYKGIGLLINNVCFGHVDEFLIVNLMVGIRIQNSGALGHFTEFNYFKNGRLFRNAINIQFYRNGGDPSFHGNNFENIQNQVMPNGGIGVQVNGETGVCYLYNQYWQMQFFGGAGCIAIDLINCNTDYNGGKLTGEANLIFRSDGSSRWDFHGKFHSISPFTFDCPSESTKTGGRFVFENLTSLLNTPMTNSASRLPANSRFLPFVPNFADKNGNGIFPSIFHIKSSDVESLGLATYNQTGNSFYFGHIAYNSGITDFIPTFWFDHDGSRITTVAKTYNLNLDSSPSNAGTGYVFGDTMLRPKQDSVVDLGSSARKFRDGFFSGKISVGATPVTTMGEGIATTSDVGSVGQLRVDKDTKTLFVCVATNQWKKVTLTDI
;
A
#
# COMPACT_ATOMS: atom_id res chain seq x y z
N MET A 1 -10.72 -25.70 68.95
CA MET A 1 -10.52 -24.34 68.40
C MET A 1 -10.31 -24.52 66.92
N ASP A 2 -11.38 -24.24 66.18
CA ASP A 2 -11.55 -24.64 64.78
C ASP A 2 -11.03 -23.53 63.87
N THR A 3 -10.07 -23.86 63.02
CA THR A 3 -9.38 -22.99 62.05
C THR A 3 -10.28 -22.70 60.84
N LYS A 4 -11.42 -22.06 61.08
CA LYS A 4 -12.39 -21.65 60.04
C LYS A 4 -12.78 -20.18 60.16
N GLN A 5 -11.81 -19.31 60.38
CA GLN A 5 -12.07 -17.87 60.53
C GLN A 5 -10.97 -16.95 60.01
N LEU A 6 -10.30 -17.31 58.90
CA LEU A 6 -9.34 -16.43 58.22
C LEU A 6 -9.38 -16.49 56.67
N GLU A 7 -10.50 -16.89 56.06
CA GLU A 7 -10.68 -16.84 54.59
C GLU A 7 -12.00 -16.16 54.19
N ASN A 8 -12.27 -14.97 54.75
CA ASN A 8 -13.48 -14.21 54.38
C ASN A 8 -13.28 -12.70 54.14
N ASP A 9 -12.04 -12.21 54.04
CA ASP A 9 -11.78 -10.75 53.88
C ASP A 9 -11.14 -10.39 52.53
N ALA A 10 -11.68 -10.94 51.44
CA ALA A 10 -11.53 -10.38 50.09
C ALA A 10 -12.73 -10.72 49.20
N SER A 11 -13.95 -10.74 49.73
CA SER A 11 -15.13 -10.69 48.87
C SER A 11 -15.13 -9.31 48.18
N ASP A 12 -14.83 -9.33 46.88
CA ASP A 12 -14.82 -8.19 45.94
C ASP A 12 -15.89 -7.14 46.28
N PHE A 13 -15.51 -6.09 47.02
CA PHE A 13 -16.39 -4.93 47.17
C PHE A 13 -16.32 -4.15 45.86
N CYS A 14 -17.13 -4.56 44.89
CA CYS A 14 -17.21 -3.86 43.61
C CYS A 14 -18.24 -2.74 43.69
N ILE A 15 -17.85 -1.55 43.24
CA ILE A 15 -18.77 -0.43 43.08
C ILE A 15 -19.61 -0.65 41.83
N THR A 16 -20.93 -0.48 41.97
CA THR A 16 -21.89 -0.65 40.87
C THR A 16 -22.82 0.56 40.77
N PRO A 17 -23.31 0.93 39.57
CA PRO A 17 -24.30 1.99 39.42
C PRO A 17 -25.57 1.78 40.28
N GLN A 18 -25.99 0.54 40.54
CA GLN A 18 -27.18 0.22 41.35
C GLN A 18 -27.06 0.68 42.80
N GLN A 19 -25.85 0.67 43.36
CA GLN A 19 -25.61 1.21 44.71
C GLN A 19 -25.89 2.73 44.78
N PHE A 20 -25.91 3.39 43.62
CA PHE A 20 -26.18 4.81 43.43
C PHE A 20 -27.54 5.06 42.76
N GLY A 21 -28.42 4.05 42.76
CA GLY A 21 -29.82 4.21 42.37
C GLY A 21 -30.17 3.77 40.94
N ALA A 22 -29.21 3.29 40.13
CA ALA A 22 -29.51 2.78 38.79
C ALA A 22 -30.54 1.65 38.83
N LYS A 23 -31.48 1.64 37.88
CA LYS A 23 -32.58 0.64 37.80
C LYS A 23 -32.39 -0.40 36.73
N ALA A 24 -31.69 -0.07 35.63
CA ALA A 24 -31.50 -0.98 34.51
C ALA A 24 -32.83 -1.53 33.93
N ASP A 25 -33.88 -0.70 33.96
CA ASP A 25 -35.27 -1.06 33.70
C ASP A 25 -35.77 -0.60 32.32
N TYR A 26 -34.86 -0.20 31.41
CA TYR A 26 -35.25 0.21 30.07
C TYR A 26 -35.98 -0.92 29.33
N ASN A 27 -37.17 -0.58 28.84
CA ASN A 27 -38.04 -1.47 28.09
C ASN A 27 -38.07 -1.04 26.61
N SER A 28 -37.58 -1.91 25.72
CA SER A 28 -37.50 -1.63 24.28
C SER A 28 -38.86 -1.53 23.57
N THR A 29 -39.93 -2.07 24.17
CA THR A 29 -41.29 -2.00 23.62
C THR A 29 -41.95 -0.66 23.92
N THR A 30 -41.89 -0.21 25.18
CA THR A 30 -42.44 1.09 25.58
C THR A 30 -41.49 2.24 25.28
N LYS A 31 -40.20 1.94 25.04
CA LYS A 31 -39.10 2.90 24.87
C LYS A 31 -38.92 3.81 26.09
N GLN A 32 -39.24 3.31 27.27
CA GLN A 32 -39.14 4.05 28.53
C GLN A 32 -38.25 3.28 29.51
N GLY A 33 -37.64 4.01 30.43
CA GLY A 33 -36.82 3.50 31.52
C GLY A 33 -36.41 4.65 32.43
N THR A 34 -35.87 4.33 33.59
CA THR A 34 -35.24 5.30 34.49
C THR A 34 -33.94 5.80 33.84
N ASP A 35 -33.72 7.11 33.82
CA ASP A 35 -32.44 7.66 33.38
C ASP A 35 -31.36 7.38 34.44
N ASP A 36 -30.49 6.43 34.15
CA ASP A 36 -29.46 5.93 35.04
C ASP A 36 -28.17 6.76 34.96
N SER A 37 -28.10 7.80 34.12
CA SER A 37 -26.87 8.56 33.86
C SER A 37 -26.17 9.04 35.14
N GLN A 38 -26.94 9.63 36.08
CA GLN A 38 -26.37 10.17 37.31
C GLN A 38 -25.81 9.06 38.20
N ALA A 39 -26.47 7.91 38.26
CA ALA A 39 -26.01 6.77 39.05
C ALA A 39 -24.66 6.21 38.54
N PHE A 40 -24.42 6.23 37.23
CA PHE A 40 -23.10 5.92 36.66
C PHE A 40 -22.05 6.96 37.05
N ILE A 41 -22.38 8.25 36.93
CA ILE A 41 -21.48 9.35 37.27
C ILE A 41 -21.07 9.27 38.75
N ASP A 42 -22.03 9.04 39.64
CA ASP A 42 -21.82 8.96 41.08
C ASP A 42 -21.01 7.71 41.47
N ALA A 43 -21.28 6.57 40.84
CA ALA A 43 -20.49 5.35 41.04
C ALA A 43 -19.02 5.54 40.64
N ILE A 44 -18.77 6.19 39.49
CA ILE A 44 -17.41 6.51 39.04
C ILE A 44 -16.74 7.48 40.02
N ALA A 45 -17.43 8.53 40.45
CA ALA A 45 -16.90 9.49 41.42
C ALA A 45 -16.54 8.81 42.75
N ALA A 46 -17.41 7.94 43.26
CA ALA A 46 -17.16 7.17 44.47
C ALA A 46 -15.97 6.21 44.32
N ALA A 47 -15.87 5.51 43.19
CA ALA A 47 -14.75 4.62 42.90
C ALA A 47 -13.42 5.37 42.86
N ILE A 48 -13.35 6.50 42.16
CA ILE A 48 -12.17 7.36 42.13
C ILE A 48 -11.81 7.85 43.54
N SER A 49 -12.80 8.35 44.30
CA SER A 49 -12.56 8.89 45.64
C SER A 49 -12.06 7.83 46.64
N ALA A 50 -12.47 6.58 46.46
CA ALA A 50 -12.06 5.45 47.30
C ALA A 50 -10.78 4.76 46.78
N GLY A 51 -10.21 5.19 45.66
CA GLY A 51 -9.02 4.60 45.06
C GLY A 51 -9.27 3.26 44.36
N TYR A 52 -10.51 2.93 44.01
CA TYR A 52 -10.84 1.74 43.23
C TYR A 52 -10.49 1.94 41.75
N GLN A 53 -10.09 0.85 41.10
CA GLN A 53 -9.72 0.85 39.68
C GLN A 53 -10.88 0.52 38.75
N GLU A 54 -11.99 0.01 39.27
CA GLU A 54 -13.08 -0.54 38.46
C GLU A 54 -14.46 -0.16 39.00
N VAL A 55 -15.39 0.07 38.08
CA VAL A 55 -16.84 0.08 38.32
C VAL A 55 -17.43 -1.07 37.51
N TYR A 56 -18.13 -1.98 38.19
CA TYR A 56 -18.83 -3.09 37.54
C TYR A 56 -20.25 -2.70 37.18
N VAL A 57 -20.67 -3.04 35.97
CA VAL A 57 -22.01 -2.79 35.43
C VAL A 57 -22.74 -4.13 35.34
N PRO A 58 -23.64 -4.45 36.28
CA PRO A 58 -24.42 -5.68 36.25
C PRO A 58 -25.24 -5.84 34.96
N ALA A 59 -25.78 -7.03 34.73
CA ALA A 59 -26.69 -7.26 33.62
C ALA A 59 -27.96 -6.40 33.75
N GLY A 60 -28.42 -5.81 32.66
CA GLY A 60 -29.59 -4.94 32.61
C GLY A 60 -29.55 -3.95 31.45
N ASN A 61 -30.66 -3.23 31.24
CA ASN A 61 -30.79 -2.23 30.18
C ASN A 61 -30.87 -0.83 30.81
N TYR A 62 -29.78 -0.08 30.73
CA TYR A 62 -29.64 1.21 31.39
C TYR A 62 -29.91 2.33 30.40
N LEU A 63 -30.98 3.12 30.61
CA LEU A 63 -31.19 4.32 29.81
C LEU A 63 -30.20 5.40 30.27
N VAL A 64 -29.46 5.97 29.34
CA VAL A 64 -28.49 7.04 29.61
C VAL A 64 -28.74 8.19 28.64
N THR A 65 -28.73 9.42 29.16
CA THR A 65 -28.94 10.67 28.40
C THR A 65 -27.76 11.63 28.51
N LYS A 66 -26.80 11.36 29.41
CA LYS A 66 -25.61 12.18 29.63
C LYS A 66 -24.32 11.39 29.40
N GLU A 67 -23.23 12.14 29.22
CA GLU A 67 -21.90 11.57 29.12
C GLU A 67 -21.44 10.91 30.43
N ILE A 68 -20.95 9.68 30.32
CA ILE A 68 -20.26 8.92 31.36
C ILE A 68 -18.75 9.02 31.10
N ASN A 69 -18.12 10.03 31.68
CA ASN A 69 -16.67 10.23 31.59
C ASN A 69 -15.93 9.36 32.61
N LEU A 70 -15.07 8.44 32.14
CA LEU A 70 -14.37 7.50 33.02
C LEU A 70 -13.26 8.15 33.86
N GLY A 71 -12.91 9.41 33.62
CA GLY A 71 -12.06 10.22 34.49
C GLY A 71 -12.83 11.00 35.57
N GLY A 72 -14.16 10.91 35.58
CA GLY A 72 -15.06 11.76 36.37
C GLY A 72 -15.62 12.94 35.57
N GLU A 73 -16.80 13.42 35.96
CA GLU A 73 -17.54 14.47 35.25
C GLU A 73 -16.69 15.73 35.05
N GLY A 74 -16.64 16.23 33.80
CA GLY A 74 -15.88 17.43 33.44
C GLY A 74 -14.34 17.31 33.54
N ARG A 75 -13.79 16.12 33.80
CA ARG A 75 -12.35 15.93 34.01
C ARG A 75 -11.61 15.47 32.76
N THR A 76 -10.35 15.89 32.64
CA THR A 76 -9.38 15.49 31.60
C THR A 76 -8.15 14.83 32.20
N THR A 77 -8.30 14.22 33.38
CA THR A 77 -7.19 13.66 34.15
C THR A 77 -6.65 12.38 33.56
N ARG A 78 -5.39 12.09 33.86
CA ARG A 78 -4.74 10.81 33.56
C ARG A 78 -5.48 9.61 34.12
N GLU A 79 -5.69 9.66 35.43
CA GLU A 79 -6.33 8.62 36.20
C GLU A 79 -7.84 8.60 35.95
N GLY A 80 -8.39 7.40 36.01
CA GLY A 80 -9.80 7.11 35.89
C GLY A 80 -10.05 5.63 36.12
N ILE A 81 -11.26 5.19 35.83
CA ILE A 81 -11.70 3.83 36.12
C ILE A 81 -11.79 2.97 34.88
N ARG A 82 -11.73 1.66 35.08
CA ARG A 82 -12.23 0.66 34.16
C ARG A 82 -13.73 0.49 34.36
N LEU A 83 -14.52 0.66 33.31
CA LEU A 83 -15.93 0.29 33.32
C LEU A 83 -16.06 -1.11 32.73
N ARG A 84 -16.49 -2.08 33.53
CA ARG A 84 -16.62 -3.48 33.12
C ARG A 84 -18.05 -3.97 33.27
N GLY A 85 -18.68 -4.38 32.17
CA GLY A 85 -19.98 -5.02 32.21
C GLY A 85 -19.91 -6.51 32.55
N ALA A 86 -21.09 -7.12 32.74
CA ALA A 86 -21.24 -8.56 32.96
C ALA A 86 -20.92 -9.37 31.69
N ASN A 87 -21.31 -8.84 30.53
CA ASN A 87 -21.05 -9.38 29.19
C ASN A 87 -21.61 -8.37 28.18
N TRP A 88 -21.01 -8.27 26.99
CA TRP A 88 -21.46 -7.36 25.94
C TRP A 88 -22.91 -7.57 25.50
N ASN A 89 -23.50 -8.76 25.67
CA ASN A 89 -24.92 -8.99 25.35
C ASN A 89 -25.86 -8.82 26.56
N LYS A 90 -25.33 -8.54 27.76
CA LYS A 90 -26.12 -8.51 29.02
C LYS A 90 -26.12 -7.16 29.71
N SER A 91 -25.02 -6.42 29.66
CA SER A 91 -24.94 -5.05 30.19
C SER A 91 -25.10 -4.08 29.03
N GLN A 92 -26.33 -3.58 28.85
CA GLN A 92 -26.69 -2.74 27.71
C GLN A 92 -26.93 -1.30 28.16
N ILE A 93 -26.12 -0.37 27.69
CA ILE A 93 -26.37 1.06 27.81
C ILE A 93 -27.17 1.49 26.59
N ILE A 94 -28.35 2.06 26.84
CA ILE A 94 -29.26 2.59 25.83
C ILE A 94 -29.12 4.10 25.82
N PHE A 95 -28.34 4.63 24.87
CA PHE A 95 -27.99 6.04 24.82
C PHE A 95 -29.01 6.85 24.02
N LYS A 96 -29.69 7.78 24.68
CA LYS A 96 -30.64 8.70 24.06
C LYS A 96 -29.99 10.06 23.84
N ALA A 97 -29.18 10.14 22.78
CA ALA A 97 -28.53 11.37 22.35
C ALA A 97 -29.54 12.42 21.85
N THR A 98 -29.30 13.69 22.15
CA THR A 98 -30.07 14.82 21.62
C THR A 98 -29.49 15.26 20.28
N ASN A 99 -28.16 15.35 20.20
CA ASN A 99 -27.39 15.81 19.04
C ASN A 99 -26.44 14.72 18.50
N ASP A 100 -25.89 14.97 17.32
CA ASP A 100 -24.99 14.05 16.64
C ASP A 100 -23.66 13.85 17.38
N ASP A 101 -23.18 14.89 18.08
CA ASP A 101 -21.92 14.88 18.82
C ASP A 101 -22.07 14.65 20.34
N ASP A 102 -23.27 14.37 20.84
CA ASP A 102 -23.44 14.02 22.25
C ASP A 102 -22.71 12.70 22.54
N VAL A 103 -21.99 12.62 23.65
CA VAL A 103 -21.13 11.48 23.97
C VAL A 103 -21.78 10.57 25.02
N CYS A 104 -21.78 9.25 24.78
CA CYS A 104 -22.24 8.28 25.76
C CYS A 104 -21.15 7.96 26.78
N ILE A 105 -20.03 7.37 26.36
CA ILE A 105 -18.87 7.07 27.22
C ILE A 105 -17.64 7.80 26.70
N SER A 106 -16.80 8.31 27.60
CA SER A 106 -15.59 9.00 27.18
C SER A 106 -14.34 8.68 28.01
N PHE A 107 -13.21 8.69 27.30
CA PHE A 107 -11.88 8.81 27.87
C PHE A 107 -11.36 10.19 27.47
N ARG A 108 -11.31 11.13 28.42
CA ARG A 108 -10.79 12.48 28.19
C ARG A 108 -9.45 12.66 28.88
N GLY A 109 -8.50 13.25 28.16
CA GLY A 109 -7.15 13.56 28.63
C GLY A 109 -6.69 14.96 28.26
N SER A 110 -5.46 15.25 28.68
CA SER A 110 -4.65 16.42 28.29
C SER A 110 -3.45 15.95 27.43
N PRO A 111 -2.57 16.82 26.91
CA PRO A 111 -1.44 16.44 26.03
C PRO A 111 -0.76 15.11 26.38
N GLY A 112 -0.85 14.10 25.52
CA GLY A 112 -0.14 12.81 25.65
C GLY A 112 -0.45 11.99 26.90
N THR A 113 -1.65 12.13 27.47
CA THR A 113 -1.97 11.55 28.77
C THR A 113 -2.06 10.01 28.74
N HIS A 114 -1.15 9.30 29.40
CA HIS A 114 -1.23 7.83 29.58
C HIS A 114 -2.37 7.42 30.54
N THR A 115 -3.51 6.99 30.02
CA THR A 115 -4.71 6.79 30.86
C THR A 115 -4.80 5.38 31.46
N SER A 116 -5.41 5.28 32.65
CA SER A 116 -5.86 4.01 33.25
C SER A 116 -7.30 3.65 32.87
N LYS A 117 -7.98 4.51 32.08
CA LYS A 117 -9.37 4.32 31.68
C LYS A 117 -9.50 3.17 30.71
N ALA A 118 -10.50 2.33 30.94
CA ALA A 118 -10.78 1.18 30.08
C ALA A 118 -12.27 0.86 30.03
N LEU A 119 -12.70 0.22 28.96
CA LEU A 119 -14.08 -0.23 28.77
C LEU A 119 -14.08 -1.70 28.38
N SER A 120 -14.91 -2.52 29.03
CA SER A 120 -15.05 -3.91 28.60
C SER A 120 -16.39 -4.54 28.89
N ASN A 121 -16.72 -5.60 28.14
CA ASN A 121 -17.88 -6.45 28.38
C ASN A 121 -19.22 -5.70 28.38
N ILE A 122 -19.39 -4.77 27.44
CA ILE A 122 -20.56 -3.88 27.41
C ILE A 122 -21.12 -3.71 26.01
N CYS A 123 -22.41 -3.40 25.92
CA CYS A 123 -23.02 -2.91 24.69
C CYS A 123 -23.54 -1.49 24.86
N ILE A 124 -23.33 -0.67 23.83
CA ILE A 124 -23.88 0.67 23.72
C ILE A 124 -24.82 0.68 22.51
N ASN A 125 -26.11 0.84 22.74
CA ASN A 125 -27.13 0.93 21.71
C ASN A 125 -27.66 2.35 21.65
N ALA A 126 -27.88 2.88 20.46
CA ALA A 126 -28.73 4.06 20.32
C ALA A 126 -30.16 3.77 20.80
N HIS A 127 -30.76 4.74 21.46
CA HIS A 127 -32.19 4.72 21.76
C HIS A 127 -33.01 4.75 20.46
N ALA A 128 -34.13 4.01 20.44
CA ALA A 128 -34.93 3.81 19.22
C ALA A 128 -35.47 5.11 18.58
N ASP A 129 -35.70 6.16 19.38
CA ASP A 129 -36.18 7.46 18.89
C ASP A 129 -35.06 8.40 18.41
N THR A 130 -33.79 8.05 18.65
CA THR A 130 -32.63 8.89 18.35
C THR A 130 -31.53 8.07 17.68
N MET A 131 -31.92 7.09 16.86
CA MET A 131 -30.97 6.31 16.05
C MET A 131 -30.16 7.25 15.15
N TYR A 132 -28.90 6.89 14.95
CA TYR A 132 -27.91 7.62 14.16
C TYR A 132 -27.60 9.03 14.69
N LYS A 133 -27.77 9.22 16.00
CA LYS A 133 -27.26 10.38 16.77
C LYS A 133 -26.23 9.91 17.79
N GLY A 134 -25.42 10.84 18.27
CA GLY A 134 -24.46 10.64 19.33
C GLY A 134 -23.25 9.75 18.99
N ILE A 135 -22.28 9.79 19.91
CA ILE A 135 -21.02 9.07 19.87
C ILE A 135 -21.05 8.01 20.97
N GLY A 136 -20.88 6.74 20.62
CA GLY A 136 -20.87 5.64 21.60
C GLY A 136 -19.68 5.72 22.54
N LEU A 137 -18.47 5.76 21.97
CA LEU A 137 -17.24 5.90 22.71
C LEU A 137 -16.36 7.01 22.12
N LEU A 138 -16.03 8.00 22.95
CA LEU A 138 -15.06 9.04 22.63
C LEU A 138 -13.72 8.76 23.33
N ILE A 139 -12.64 8.68 22.57
CA ILE A 139 -11.27 8.66 23.07
C ILE A 139 -10.61 9.97 22.61
N ASN A 140 -10.39 10.90 23.54
CA ASN A 140 -9.95 12.25 23.23
C ASN A 140 -8.74 12.69 24.05
N ASN A 141 -7.64 12.96 23.36
CA ASN A 141 -6.34 13.37 23.90
C ASN A 141 -5.79 12.40 24.95
N VAL A 142 -5.93 11.10 24.73
CA VAL A 142 -5.44 10.06 25.65
C VAL A 142 -4.57 9.04 24.93
N CYS A 143 -3.66 8.45 25.68
CA CYS A 143 -2.85 7.33 25.24
C CYS A 143 -3.07 6.11 26.12
N PHE A 144 -2.85 4.91 25.58
CA PHE A 144 -2.95 3.65 26.32
C PHE A 144 -4.35 3.32 26.88
N GLY A 145 -5.42 3.83 26.27
CA GLY A 145 -6.79 3.38 26.55
C GLY A 145 -7.02 1.96 26.05
N HIS A 146 -7.76 1.16 26.84
CA HIS A 146 -8.07 -0.23 26.51
C HIS A 146 -9.58 -0.45 26.38
N VAL A 147 -10.01 -1.03 25.26
CA VAL A 147 -11.40 -1.35 24.96
C VAL A 147 -11.46 -2.81 24.49
N ASP A 148 -12.22 -3.65 25.16
CA ASP A 148 -12.26 -5.09 24.88
C ASP A 148 -13.67 -5.69 25.04
N GLU A 149 -14.03 -6.65 24.20
CA GLU A 149 -15.33 -7.34 24.25
C GLU A 149 -16.51 -6.35 24.27
N PHE A 150 -16.74 -5.67 23.14
CA PHE A 150 -17.74 -4.61 23.03
C PHE A 150 -18.66 -4.75 21.82
N LEU A 151 -19.87 -4.21 21.94
CA LEU A 151 -20.82 -4.04 20.83
C LEU A 151 -21.39 -2.62 20.82
N ILE A 152 -21.19 -1.86 19.74
CA ILE A 152 -21.72 -0.49 19.61
C ILE A 152 -22.60 -0.37 18.37
N VAL A 153 -23.83 0.13 18.54
CA VAL A 153 -24.93 -0.10 17.60
C VAL A 153 -25.74 1.16 17.28
N ASN A 154 -25.97 1.40 15.98
CA ASN A 154 -26.91 2.39 15.43
C ASN A 154 -26.71 3.85 15.91
N LEU A 155 -25.50 4.25 16.28
CA LEU A 155 -25.15 5.63 16.66
C LEU A 155 -24.69 6.45 15.46
N MET A 156 -24.52 7.77 15.61
CA MET A 156 -23.86 8.59 14.59
C MET A 156 -22.41 8.12 14.42
N VAL A 157 -21.69 8.02 15.55
CA VAL A 157 -20.35 7.45 15.58
C VAL A 157 -20.27 6.33 16.61
N GLY A 158 -19.78 5.16 16.22
CA GLY A 158 -19.53 4.07 17.15
C GLY A 158 -18.37 4.41 18.09
N ILE A 159 -17.17 4.56 17.52
CA ILE A 159 -15.94 4.96 18.21
C ILE A 159 -15.37 6.20 17.54
N ARG A 160 -15.16 7.28 18.29
CA ARG A 160 -14.41 8.46 17.84
C ARG A 160 -13.07 8.53 18.56
N ILE A 161 -11.98 8.53 17.79
CA ILE A 161 -10.62 8.78 18.24
C ILE A 161 -10.28 10.21 17.81
N GLN A 162 -10.07 11.09 18.78
CA GLN A 162 -10.08 12.53 18.53
C GLN A 162 -8.82 13.21 19.05
N ASN A 163 -8.26 14.10 18.22
CA ASN A 163 -7.33 15.12 18.67
C ASN A 163 -8.07 16.46 18.67
N SER A 164 -8.17 17.10 19.84
CA SER A 164 -8.87 18.38 19.96
C SER A 164 -8.19 19.35 20.91
N GLY A 165 -8.46 20.63 20.73
CA GLY A 165 -7.91 21.69 21.56
C GLY A 165 -6.62 22.25 20.98
N ALA A 166 -5.58 22.40 21.79
CA ALA A 166 -4.34 23.09 21.43
C ALA A 166 -3.26 22.15 20.91
N LEU A 167 -2.19 22.71 20.32
CA LEU A 167 -0.98 21.97 19.94
C LEU A 167 -0.43 21.17 21.13
N GLY A 168 0.11 19.98 20.85
CA GLY A 168 0.53 19.00 21.85
C GLY A 168 -0.58 18.02 22.28
N HIS A 169 -1.84 18.24 21.86
CA HIS A 169 -2.94 17.31 22.14
C HIS A 169 -3.02 16.22 21.07
N PHE A 170 -2.83 14.96 21.49
CA PHE A 170 -2.86 13.79 20.61
C PHE A 170 -3.44 12.53 21.29
N THR A 171 -3.93 11.60 20.48
CA THR A 171 -4.57 10.35 20.89
C THR A 171 -3.89 9.15 20.22
N GLU A 172 -3.13 8.40 21.02
CA GLU A 172 -2.15 7.43 20.50
C GLU A 172 -2.11 6.15 21.33
N PHE A 173 -1.55 5.07 20.77
CA PHE A 173 -1.29 3.82 21.51
C PHE A 173 -2.52 3.23 22.22
N ASN A 174 -3.72 3.43 21.67
CA ASN A 174 -4.95 2.84 22.22
C ASN A 174 -5.21 1.45 21.62
N TYR A 175 -5.88 0.58 22.36
CA TYR A 175 -6.11 -0.82 21.99
C TYR A 175 -7.59 -1.16 22.01
N PHE A 176 -8.09 -1.65 20.88
CA PHE A 176 -9.46 -2.10 20.71
C PHE A 176 -9.45 -3.58 20.31
N LYS A 177 -10.12 -4.44 21.07
CA LYS A 177 -10.09 -5.89 20.88
C LYS A 177 -11.48 -6.52 20.93
N ASN A 178 -11.66 -7.59 20.14
CA ASN A 178 -12.83 -8.47 20.19
C ASN A 178 -14.18 -7.72 20.15
N GLY A 179 -14.28 -6.78 19.20
CA GLY A 179 -15.39 -5.85 19.14
C GLY A 179 -16.26 -6.01 17.90
N ARG A 180 -17.52 -5.58 18.03
CA ARG A 180 -18.42 -5.42 16.88
C ARG A 180 -19.00 -4.02 16.84
N LEU A 181 -18.92 -3.41 15.67
CA LEU A 181 -19.56 -2.14 15.36
C LEU A 181 -20.67 -2.42 14.35
N PHE A 182 -21.91 -2.18 14.77
CA PHE A 182 -23.08 -2.62 14.02
C PHE A 182 -23.92 -1.43 13.57
N ARG A 183 -23.83 -1.14 12.28
CA ARG A 183 -24.70 -0.18 11.58
C ARG A 183 -24.74 1.21 12.22
N ASN A 184 -23.62 1.67 12.77
CA ASN A 184 -23.47 3.09 13.06
C ASN A 184 -23.39 3.85 11.72
N ALA A 185 -23.73 5.15 11.70
CA ALA A 185 -23.53 5.95 10.50
C ALA A 185 -22.03 5.99 10.13
N ILE A 186 -21.18 6.10 11.15
CA ILE A 186 -19.73 5.89 11.09
C ILE A 186 -19.34 4.91 12.19
N ASN A 187 -18.78 3.75 11.86
CA ASN A 187 -18.36 2.77 12.86
C ASN A 187 -17.13 3.26 13.65
N ILE A 188 -16.07 3.69 12.96
CA ILE A 188 -14.85 4.23 13.55
C ILE A 188 -14.55 5.57 12.89
N GLN A 189 -14.27 6.60 13.68
CA GLN A 189 -13.87 7.91 13.19
C GLN A 189 -12.56 8.36 13.84
N PHE A 190 -11.55 8.62 13.02
CA PHE A 190 -10.40 9.44 13.41
C PHE A 190 -10.72 10.88 13.06
N TYR A 191 -10.68 11.78 14.04
CA TYR A 191 -11.18 13.13 13.89
C TYR A 191 -10.24 14.15 14.49
N ARG A 192 -9.82 15.10 13.67
CA ARG A 192 -8.96 16.20 14.11
C ARG A 192 -9.72 17.52 14.02
N ASN A 193 -10.04 18.05 15.20
CA ASN A 193 -10.68 19.34 15.36
C ASN A 193 -9.90 20.18 16.40
N GLY A 194 -8.75 20.65 15.96
CA GLY A 194 -7.65 21.16 16.78
C GLY A 194 -6.55 20.11 16.98
N GLY A 195 -5.72 20.31 17.99
CA GLY A 195 -4.67 19.37 18.35
C GLY A 195 -3.62 19.11 17.27
N ASP A 196 -2.78 18.12 17.55
CA ASP A 196 -1.71 17.68 16.65
C ASP A 196 -2.26 16.76 15.56
N PRO A 197 -1.57 16.65 14.41
CA PRO A 197 -1.97 15.72 13.35
C PRO A 197 -1.89 14.25 13.75
N SER A 198 -1.15 13.92 14.82
CA SER A 198 -0.69 12.56 15.10
C SER A 198 -1.76 11.61 15.66
N PHE A 199 -1.92 10.45 15.03
CA PHE A 199 -2.66 9.30 15.54
C PHE A 199 -1.77 8.06 15.48
N HIS A 200 -0.71 8.04 16.30
CA HIS A 200 0.23 6.95 16.39
C HIS A 200 -0.38 5.71 17.08
N GLY A 201 -0.27 4.52 16.50
CA GLY A 201 -0.41 3.26 17.24
C GLY A 201 -1.80 2.96 17.81
N ASN A 202 -2.88 3.52 17.25
CA ASN A 202 -4.24 3.10 17.60
C ASN A 202 -4.57 1.77 16.92
N ASN A 203 -4.63 0.70 17.71
CA ASN A 203 -4.62 -0.67 17.23
C ASN A 203 -5.99 -1.33 17.37
N PHE A 204 -6.40 -2.07 16.34
CA PHE A 204 -7.68 -2.77 16.29
C PHE A 204 -7.44 -4.25 16.01
N GLU A 205 -7.85 -5.12 16.91
CA GLU A 205 -7.65 -6.55 16.83
C GLU A 205 -9.00 -7.28 16.89
N ASN A 206 -9.27 -8.12 15.89
CA ASN A 206 -10.51 -8.90 15.82
C ASN A 206 -11.78 -8.03 15.87
N ILE A 207 -11.89 -7.05 14.95
CA ILE A 207 -13.03 -6.13 14.89
C ILE A 207 -13.95 -6.45 13.71
N GLN A 208 -15.23 -6.71 14.02
CA GLN A 208 -16.28 -6.82 13.02
C GLN A 208 -16.91 -5.44 12.76
N ASN A 209 -16.73 -4.93 11.54
CA ASN A 209 -17.33 -3.69 11.06
C ASN A 209 -18.52 -4.00 10.17
N GLN A 210 -19.73 -4.07 10.74
CA GLN A 210 -20.94 -4.14 9.93
C GLN A 210 -21.40 -2.73 9.56
N VAL A 211 -21.09 -2.33 8.34
CA VAL A 211 -21.35 -1.01 7.77
C VAL A 211 -22.83 -0.88 7.44
N MET A 212 -23.42 0.27 7.78
CA MET A 212 -24.80 0.58 7.43
C MET A 212 -24.96 0.71 5.90
N PRO A 213 -25.96 0.06 5.27
CA PRO A 213 -26.24 0.25 3.84
C PRO A 213 -26.60 1.70 3.48
N ASN A 214 -26.45 2.04 2.20
CA ASN A 214 -26.85 3.35 1.64
C ASN A 214 -26.11 4.55 2.27
N GLY A 215 -24.78 4.48 2.34
CA GLY A 215 -23.93 5.62 2.72
C GLY A 215 -23.26 5.52 4.08
N GLY A 216 -23.46 4.43 4.83
CA GLY A 216 -22.71 4.19 6.07
C GLY A 216 -21.21 3.99 5.83
N ILE A 217 -20.42 4.33 6.83
CA ILE A 217 -18.96 4.31 6.77
C ILE A 217 -18.38 3.35 7.83
N GLY A 218 -17.49 2.46 7.41
CA GLY A 218 -16.73 1.58 8.30
C GLY A 218 -15.68 2.37 9.08
N VAL A 219 -14.70 2.93 8.38
CA VAL A 219 -13.71 3.82 8.97
C VAL A 219 -13.71 5.15 8.24
N GLN A 220 -13.89 6.24 8.97
CA GLN A 220 -13.67 7.58 8.47
C GLN A 220 -12.42 8.18 9.10
N VAL A 221 -11.58 8.80 8.27
CA VAL A 221 -10.56 9.73 8.74
C VAL A 221 -10.97 11.13 8.27
N ASN A 222 -11.19 12.03 9.22
CA ASN A 222 -11.66 13.39 8.96
C ASN A 222 -10.74 14.42 9.61
N GLY A 223 -9.82 14.96 8.82
CA GLY A 223 -8.94 16.05 9.20
C GLY A 223 -9.57 17.42 9.00
N GLU A 224 -10.60 17.76 9.80
CA GLU A 224 -11.40 18.99 9.64
C GLU A 224 -10.55 20.26 9.73
N THR A 225 -9.74 20.41 10.78
CA THR A 225 -8.90 21.61 10.98
C THR A 225 -7.51 21.46 10.37
N GLY A 226 -7.19 20.30 9.79
CA GLY A 226 -5.86 19.97 9.27
C GLY A 226 -5.64 18.47 9.16
N VAL A 227 -4.51 18.07 8.57
CA VAL A 227 -4.24 16.66 8.25
C VAL A 227 -4.35 15.76 9.48
N CYS A 228 -5.01 14.61 9.34
CA CYS A 228 -4.88 13.46 10.23
C CYS A 228 -3.72 12.57 9.74
N TYR A 229 -2.73 12.31 10.59
CA TYR A 229 -1.58 11.46 10.29
C TYR A 229 -1.65 10.17 11.10
N LEU A 230 -2.08 9.08 10.47
CA LEU A 230 -2.20 7.76 11.12
C LEU A 230 -0.94 6.95 10.83
N TYR A 231 -0.22 6.51 11.86
CA TYR A 231 1.00 5.74 11.62
C TYR A 231 1.33 4.70 12.69
N ASN A 232 2.13 3.70 12.29
CA ASN A 232 2.52 2.53 13.09
C ASN A 232 1.33 1.83 13.77
N GLN A 233 0.21 1.68 13.06
CA GLN A 233 -0.99 1.01 13.57
C GLN A 233 -1.09 -0.44 13.09
N TYR A 234 -1.70 -1.32 13.89
CA TYR A 234 -2.09 -2.67 13.50
C TYR A 234 -3.61 -2.83 13.46
N TRP A 235 -4.15 -3.18 12.29
CA TRP A 235 -5.58 -3.34 12.06
C TRP A 235 -5.90 -4.75 11.56
N GLN A 236 -6.68 -5.48 12.34
CA GLN A 236 -7.32 -6.74 11.96
C GLN A 236 -8.84 -6.55 12.00
N MET A 237 -9.44 -6.29 10.83
CA MET A 237 -10.85 -5.94 10.71
C MET A 237 -11.55 -6.72 9.60
N GLN A 238 -12.82 -7.05 9.81
CA GLN A 238 -13.71 -7.62 8.80
C GLN A 238 -14.86 -6.66 8.51
N PHE A 239 -14.99 -6.24 7.25
CA PHE A 239 -16.06 -5.36 6.79
C PHE A 239 -17.22 -6.18 6.22
N PHE A 240 -18.40 -5.99 6.80
CA PHE A 240 -19.67 -6.53 6.33
C PHE A 240 -20.55 -5.37 5.89
N GLY A 241 -21.30 -5.52 4.81
CA GLY A 241 -22.10 -4.41 4.29
C GLY A 241 -23.11 -4.84 3.23
N GLY A 242 -23.62 -3.87 2.49
CA GLY A 242 -24.52 -4.04 1.36
C GLY A 242 -24.28 -2.93 0.33
N ALA A 243 -25.28 -2.65 -0.50
CA ALA A 243 -25.16 -1.58 -1.49
C ALA A 243 -24.84 -0.21 -0.84
N GLY A 244 -23.90 0.53 -1.44
CA GLY A 244 -23.52 1.87 -1.00
C GLY A 244 -22.75 1.94 0.32
N CYS A 245 -22.22 0.83 0.83
CA CYS A 245 -21.36 0.84 2.01
C CYS A 245 -19.95 1.34 1.67
N ILE A 246 -19.44 2.26 2.49
CA ILE A 246 -18.08 2.79 2.37
C ILE A 246 -17.23 2.11 3.42
N ALA A 247 -16.23 1.33 3.01
CA ALA A 247 -15.32 0.65 3.92
C ALA A 247 -14.41 1.66 4.62
N ILE A 248 -13.76 2.52 3.83
CA ILE A 248 -12.83 3.54 4.29
C ILE A 248 -13.13 4.85 3.54
N ASP A 249 -13.21 5.95 4.29
CA ASP A 249 -13.42 7.30 3.79
C ASP A 249 -12.33 8.24 4.30
N LEU A 250 -11.59 8.87 3.38
CA LEU A 250 -10.43 9.70 3.71
C LEU A 250 -10.66 11.17 3.32
N ILE A 251 -10.59 12.03 4.33
CA ILE A 251 -10.66 13.49 4.19
C ILE A 251 -9.45 14.08 4.90
N ASN A 252 -8.59 14.77 4.16
CA ASN A 252 -7.34 15.37 4.64
C ASN A 252 -6.50 14.39 5.49
N CYS A 253 -6.19 13.22 4.94
CA CYS A 253 -5.51 12.13 5.64
C CYS A 253 -4.15 11.81 5.02
N ASN A 254 -3.16 11.54 5.86
CA ASN A 254 -1.94 10.88 5.43
C ASN A 254 -1.65 9.69 6.35
N THR A 255 -0.92 8.71 5.84
CA THR A 255 -0.62 7.47 6.55
C THR A 255 0.81 7.03 6.31
N ASP A 256 1.38 6.36 7.30
CA ASP A 256 2.74 5.81 7.24
C ASP A 256 2.82 4.55 8.10
N TYR A 257 3.36 3.47 7.55
CA TYR A 257 3.58 2.23 8.31
C TYR A 257 2.36 1.66 9.07
N ASN A 258 1.14 1.83 8.55
CA ASN A 258 -0.03 1.10 9.08
C ASN A 258 -0.07 -0.30 8.46
N GLY A 259 -0.49 -1.33 9.19
CA GLY A 259 -0.51 -2.70 8.66
C GLY A 259 -1.55 -3.61 9.30
N GLY A 260 -1.57 -4.87 8.86
CA GLY A 260 -2.45 -5.91 9.39
C GLY A 260 -3.24 -6.66 8.32
N LYS A 261 -4.50 -7.02 8.63
CA LYS A 261 -5.35 -7.84 7.76
C LYS A 261 -6.76 -7.27 7.69
N LEU A 262 -7.17 -6.85 6.49
CA LEU A 262 -8.52 -6.38 6.22
C LEU A 262 -9.25 -7.37 5.32
N THR A 263 -10.52 -7.62 5.59
CA THR A 263 -11.37 -8.47 4.74
C THR A 263 -12.75 -7.87 4.47
N GLY A 264 -13.40 -8.26 3.38
CA GLY A 264 -14.73 -7.78 2.98
C GLY A 264 -15.66 -8.90 2.51
N GLU A 265 -16.94 -8.84 2.91
CA GLU A 265 -17.97 -9.82 2.48
C GLU A 265 -18.98 -9.24 1.46
N ALA A 266 -19.04 -7.93 1.24
CA ALA A 266 -20.06 -7.27 0.42
C ALA A 266 -19.49 -6.23 -0.56
N ASN A 267 -20.36 -5.57 -1.33
CA ASN A 267 -19.98 -4.42 -2.15
C ASN A 267 -19.46 -3.29 -1.25
N LEU A 268 -18.19 -2.92 -1.43
CA LEU A 268 -17.51 -1.92 -0.61
C LEU A 268 -16.88 -0.82 -1.47
N ILE A 269 -16.96 0.41 -0.97
CA ILE A 269 -16.33 1.59 -1.57
C ILE A 269 -15.15 2.02 -0.71
N PHE A 270 -14.00 2.25 -1.33
CA PHE A 270 -12.86 2.94 -0.74
C PHE A 270 -12.81 4.35 -1.31
N ARG A 271 -13.10 5.35 -0.49
CA ARG A 271 -13.27 6.75 -0.92
C ARG A 271 -12.16 7.63 -0.38
N SER A 272 -11.65 8.53 -1.22
CA SER A 272 -10.62 9.50 -0.85
C SER A 272 -10.88 10.83 -1.52
N ASP A 273 -10.65 11.94 -0.81
CA ASP A 273 -10.46 13.24 -1.45
C ASP A 273 -9.12 13.31 -2.23
N GLY A 274 -8.86 14.45 -2.87
CA GLY A 274 -7.66 14.68 -3.69
C GLY A 274 -6.38 15.01 -2.91
N SER A 275 -6.44 15.17 -1.59
CA SER A 275 -5.26 15.43 -0.75
C SER A 275 -4.86 14.21 0.07
N SER A 276 -5.78 13.24 0.24
CA SER A 276 -5.57 12.11 1.13
C SER A 276 -4.77 10.98 0.53
N ARG A 277 -4.24 10.15 1.41
CA ARG A 277 -3.47 8.94 1.09
C ARG A 277 -3.64 7.90 2.17
N TRP A 278 -3.69 6.65 1.74
CA TRP A 278 -3.77 5.45 2.56
C TRP A 278 -2.77 4.40 2.08
N ASP A 279 -1.74 4.21 2.89
CA ASP A 279 -0.71 3.19 2.79
C ASP A 279 -0.94 2.17 3.89
N PHE A 280 -1.08 0.92 3.47
CA PHE A 280 -1.31 -0.19 4.36
C PHE A 280 -0.37 -1.36 4.01
N HIS A 281 0.59 -1.61 4.90
CA HIS A 281 1.46 -2.79 4.99
C HIS A 281 0.66 -4.00 5.45
N GLY A 282 -0.36 -4.33 4.68
CA GLY A 282 -1.24 -5.47 4.86
C GLY A 282 -2.10 -5.72 3.64
N LYS A 283 -2.69 -6.91 3.57
CA LYS A 283 -3.55 -7.29 2.44
C LYS A 283 -5.00 -6.92 2.72
N PHE A 284 -5.71 -6.56 1.66
CA PHE A 284 -7.17 -6.55 1.66
C PHE A 284 -7.69 -7.70 0.78
N HIS A 285 -8.59 -8.51 1.34
CA HIS A 285 -9.23 -9.63 0.64
C HIS A 285 -10.75 -9.50 0.70
N SER A 286 -11.40 -9.48 -0.46
CA SER A 286 -12.86 -9.47 -0.53
C SER A 286 -13.36 -10.67 -1.31
N ILE A 287 -14.45 -11.28 -0.83
CA ILE A 287 -15.19 -12.29 -1.61
C ILE A 287 -16.25 -11.67 -2.55
N SER A 288 -16.45 -10.35 -2.43
CA SER A 288 -17.41 -9.56 -3.19
C SER A 288 -16.71 -8.41 -3.93
N PRO A 289 -17.35 -7.82 -4.97
CA PRO A 289 -16.80 -6.65 -5.67
C PRO A 289 -16.50 -5.48 -4.73
N PHE A 290 -15.52 -4.67 -5.10
CA PHE A 290 -15.23 -3.40 -4.43
C PHE A 290 -14.80 -2.37 -5.47
N THR A 291 -14.87 -1.09 -5.12
CA THR A 291 -14.49 0.02 -6.01
C THR A 291 -13.68 1.07 -5.27
N PHE A 292 -12.77 1.72 -5.99
CA PHE A 292 -12.13 2.95 -5.54
C PHE A 292 -12.86 4.16 -6.10
N ASP A 293 -13.35 5.02 -5.20
CA ASP A 293 -13.89 6.34 -5.50
C ASP A 293 -12.82 7.38 -5.14
N CYS A 294 -11.94 7.65 -6.11
CA CYS A 294 -10.78 8.53 -5.97
C CYS A 294 -10.83 9.56 -7.11
N PRO A 295 -11.46 10.74 -6.92
CA PRO A 295 -11.67 11.72 -7.98
C PRO A 295 -10.39 12.19 -8.67
N SER A 296 -9.27 12.15 -7.94
CA SER A 296 -7.93 12.35 -8.51
C SER A 296 -6.95 11.34 -7.93
N GLU A 297 -6.40 10.49 -8.78
CA GLU A 297 -5.35 9.57 -8.39
C GLU A 297 -4.03 10.31 -8.14
N SER A 298 -3.23 9.79 -7.20
CA SER A 298 -1.84 10.23 -7.04
C SER A 298 -0.93 9.33 -7.89
N THR A 299 -0.49 9.83 -9.03
CA THR A 299 0.40 9.11 -9.96
C THR A 299 1.89 9.22 -9.59
N LYS A 300 2.23 10.12 -8.66
CA LYS A 300 3.58 10.24 -8.09
C LYS A 300 3.85 9.21 -6.99
N THR A 301 2.80 8.61 -6.44
CA THR A 301 2.84 7.55 -5.42
C THR A 301 2.18 6.30 -5.97
N GLY A 302 2.11 5.23 -5.17
CA GLY A 302 1.43 3.98 -5.51
C GLY A 302 -0.08 4.07 -5.71
N GLY A 303 -0.69 5.26 -5.80
CA GLY A 303 -2.13 5.49 -5.73
C GLY A 303 -2.55 6.24 -4.47
N ARG A 304 -3.87 6.42 -4.31
CA ARG A 304 -4.51 6.93 -3.09
C ARG A 304 -4.69 5.85 -2.03
N PHE A 305 -5.06 4.66 -2.46
CA PHE A 305 -5.08 3.47 -1.63
C PHE A 305 -4.00 2.51 -2.09
N VAL A 306 -3.14 2.11 -1.18
CA VAL A 306 -2.04 1.16 -1.40
C VAL A 306 -2.12 0.08 -0.34
N PHE A 307 -2.28 -1.16 -0.78
CA PHE A 307 -2.17 -2.36 0.05
C PHE A 307 -1.08 -3.25 -0.55
N GLU A 308 -0.69 -4.32 0.15
CA GLU A 308 0.34 -5.23 -0.37
C GLU A 308 -0.06 -5.94 -1.67
N ASN A 309 -1.36 -6.15 -1.88
CA ASN A 309 -1.91 -6.95 -2.97
C ASN A 309 -2.81 -6.15 -3.94
N LEU A 310 -3.03 -4.86 -3.70
CA LEU A 310 -3.90 -4.02 -4.54
C LEU A 310 -3.65 -2.52 -4.36
N THR A 311 -4.07 -1.72 -5.34
CA THR A 311 -3.99 -0.26 -5.31
C THR A 311 -5.17 0.36 -6.06
N SER A 312 -5.52 1.61 -5.73
CA SER A 312 -6.46 2.41 -6.51
C SER A 312 -6.01 2.69 -7.95
N LEU A 313 -4.70 2.65 -8.25
CA LEU A 313 -4.18 2.81 -9.62
C LEU A 313 -4.67 1.72 -10.59
N LEU A 314 -5.24 0.62 -10.09
CA LEU A 314 -5.94 -0.37 -10.92
C LEU A 314 -7.02 0.27 -11.81
N ASN A 315 -7.62 1.38 -11.37
CA ASN A 315 -8.63 2.11 -12.13
C ASN A 315 -8.03 3.02 -13.22
N THR A 316 -6.73 3.30 -13.19
CA THR A 316 -6.06 4.24 -14.08
C THR A 316 -5.22 3.51 -15.14
N PRO A 317 -5.51 3.68 -16.44
CA PRO A 317 -4.64 3.17 -17.50
C PRO A 317 -3.23 3.75 -17.42
N MET A 318 -2.22 2.93 -17.72
CA MET A 318 -0.85 3.39 -17.85
C MET A 318 -0.74 4.39 -19.01
N THR A 319 0.03 5.45 -18.81
CA THR A 319 0.38 6.39 -19.89
C THR A 319 1.16 5.63 -20.96
N ASN A 320 0.53 5.45 -22.12
CA ASN A 320 1.09 4.67 -23.23
C ASN A 320 1.61 5.58 -24.35
N SER A 321 2.54 6.47 -24.00
CA SER A 321 3.20 7.33 -24.98
C SER A 321 3.94 6.47 -26.00
N ALA A 322 3.75 6.76 -27.29
CA ALA A 322 4.31 6.01 -28.42
C ALA A 322 3.80 4.56 -28.60
N SER A 323 2.62 4.22 -28.07
CA SER A 323 1.94 2.94 -28.33
C SER A 323 2.78 1.69 -28.02
N ARG A 324 3.58 1.76 -26.94
CA ARG A 324 4.49 0.69 -26.51
C ARG A 324 3.79 -0.47 -25.81
N LEU A 325 2.56 -0.25 -25.35
CA LEU A 325 1.69 -1.24 -24.73
C LEU A 325 0.34 -1.29 -25.48
N PRO A 326 -0.47 -2.34 -25.29
CA PRO A 326 -1.87 -2.31 -25.73
C PRO A 326 -2.64 -1.17 -25.07
N ALA A 327 -3.72 -0.70 -25.71
CA ALA A 327 -4.65 0.24 -25.11
C ALA A 327 -5.20 -0.31 -23.78
N ASN A 328 -5.50 0.57 -22.84
CA ASN A 328 -6.03 0.22 -21.51
C ASN A 328 -5.15 -0.73 -20.68
N SER A 329 -3.84 -0.79 -20.95
CA SER A 329 -2.91 -1.53 -20.09
C SER A 329 -2.93 -0.95 -18.68
N ARG A 330 -3.08 -1.81 -17.69
CA ARG A 330 -3.18 -1.48 -16.27
C ARG A 330 -2.00 -2.07 -15.51
N PHE A 331 -1.70 -1.40 -14.41
CA PHE A 331 -0.70 -1.78 -13.45
C PHE A 331 -1.35 -2.61 -12.32
N LEU A 332 -0.74 -3.73 -11.90
CA LEU A 332 -0.99 -4.33 -10.57
C LEU A 332 0.33 -4.50 -9.81
N PRO A 333 0.35 -4.31 -8.48
CA PRO A 333 1.57 -4.49 -7.69
C PRO A 333 1.89 -5.98 -7.54
N PHE A 334 3.18 -6.34 -7.64
CA PHE A 334 3.61 -7.74 -7.47
C PHE A 334 3.87 -8.10 -5.99
N VAL A 335 4.40 -7.16 -5.17
CA VAL A 335 4.80 -7.37 -3.75
C VAL A 335 4.88 -6.00 -3.03
N PRO A 336 4.65 -5.91 -1.69
CA PRO A 336 4.60 -4.67 -0.93
C PRO A 336 5.94 -3.97 -0.79
N ASN A 337 6.13 -2.91 -1.55
CA ASN A 337 7.08 -1.88 -1.16
C ASN A 337 6.73 -0.55 -1.82
N PHE A 338 5.43 -0.29 -1.97
CA PHE A 338 4.92 0.95 -2.54
C PHE A 338 4.48 1.91 -1.44
N ALA A 339 4.12 1.34 -0.29
CA ALA A 339 4.03 2.09 0.93
C ALA A 339 5.38 2.78 1.20
N ASP A 340 5.31 4.02 1.68
CA ASP A 340 6.45 4.85 2.12
C ASP A 340 7.47 5.25 1.02
N LYS A 341 7.27 4.87 -0.26
CA LYS A 341 8.06 5.39 -1.41
C LYS A 341 7.59 6.77 -1.88
N ASN A 342 7.67 7.74 -0.98
CA ASN A 342 7.11 9.08 -1.17
C ASN A 342 7.97 10.02 -2.03
N GLY A 343 7.30 10.90 -2.77
CA GLY A 343 7.84 12.15 -3.33
C GLY A 343 8.63 12.02 -4.64
N ASN A 344 9.39 10.93 -4.83
CA ASN A 344 10.29 10.80 -5.98
C ASN A 344 9.81 9.80 -7.05
N GLY A 345 8.75 9.04 -6.80
CA GLY A 345 8.24 7.99 -7.68
C GLY A 345 8.48 6.59 -7.12
N ILE A 346 7.93 5.57 -7.78
CA ILE A 346 7.95 4.18 -7.28
C ILE A 346 9.08 3.40 -7.97
N PHE A 347 10.30 3.58 -7.49
CA PHE A 347 11.47 2.85 -8.01
C PHE A 347 12.45 2.44 -6.90
N PRO A 348 13.24 1.37 -7.13
CA PRO A 348 12.99 0.36 -8.16
C PRO A 348 11.66 -0.36 -7.88
N SER A 349 11.00 -0.84 -8.95
CA SER A 349 9.71 -1.51 -8.84
C SER A 349 9.57 -2.69 -9.79
N ILE A 350 8.79 -3.67 -9.32
CA ILE A 350 8.39 -4.87 -10.04
C ILE A 350 6.86 -4.90 -10.00
N PHE A 351 6.22 -5.10 -11.14
CA PHE A 351 4.76 -5.02 -11.24
C PHE A 351 4.19 -5.85 -12.38
N HIS A 352 2.90 -6.14 -12.32
CA HIS A 352 2.16 -6.76 -13.39
C HIS A 352 1.64 -5.71 -14.37
N ILE A 353 1.80 -5.98 -15.65
CA ILE A 353 1.17 -5.29 -16.76
C ILE A 353 0.04 -6.18 -17.28
N LYS A 354 -1.19 -5.67 -17.27
CA LYS A 354 -2.37 -6.41 -17.72
C LYS A 354 -3.21 -5.60 -18.72
N SER A 355 -3.55 -6.21 -19.85
CA SER A 355 -4.57 -5.73 -20.81
C SER A 355 -5.38 -6.93 -21.36
N SER A 356 -6.20 -6.74 -22.40
CA SER A 356 -6.98 -7.82 -23.04
C SER A 356 -6.11 -8.97 -23.54
N ASP A 357 -4.94 -8.64 -24.08
CA ASP A 357 -4.06 -9.60 -24.78
C ASP A 357 -2.63 -9.64 -24.22
N VAL A 358 -2.37 -8.99 -23.09
CA VAL A 358 -1.05 -8.95 -22.46
C VAL A 358 -1.19 -9.19 -20.96
N GLU A 359 -0.43 -10.16 -20.47
CA GLU A 359 -0.17 -10.38 -19.05
C GLU A 359 1.34 -10.60 -18.90
N SER A 360 2.04 -9.65 -18.29
CA SER A 360 3.51 -9.61 -18.30
C SER A 360 4.07 -8.94 -17.05
N LEU A 361 5.35 -9.20 -16.78
CA LEU A 361 6.09 -8.56 -15.70
C LEU A 361 6.76 -7.27 -16.20
N GLY A 362 6.55 -6.18 -15.48
CA GLY A 362 7.27 -4.91 -15.62
C GLY A 362 8.36 -4.78 -14.57
N LEU A 363 9.53 -4.27 -15.00
CA LEU A 363 10.64 -3.89 -14.15
C LEU A 363 10.93 -2.41 -14.42
N ALA A 364 11.02 -1.59 -13.37
CA ALA A 364 11.35 -0.17 -13.52
C ALA A 364 12.45 0.25 -12.53
N THR A 365 13.32 1.13 -13.02
CA THR A 365 14.35 1.83 -12.25
C THR A 365 14.21 3.33 -12.46
N TYR A 366 14.98 4.14 -11.73
CA TYR A 366 14.90 5.59 -11.85
C TYR A 366 15.41 6.06 -13.22
N ASN A 367 14.66 6.95 -13.86
CA ASN A 367 15.00 7.48 -15.19
C ASN A 367 16.05 8.60 -15.09
N GLN A 368 17.28 8.24 -14.75
CA GLN A 368 18.41 9.15 -14.65
C GLN A 368 19.69 8.44 -15.09
N THR A 369 20.52 9.14 -15.86
CA THR A 369 21.84 8.65 -16.29
C THR A 369 22.64 8.07 -15.12
N GLY A 370 23.18 6.87 -15.31
CA GLY A 370 23.88 6.10 -14.26
C GLY A 370 23.01 5.04 -13.58
N ASN A 371 21.69 5.07 -13.76
CA ASN A 371 20.80 3.99 -13.32
C ASN A 371 20.73 2.86 -14.37
N SER A 372 20.60 1.63 -13.90
CA SER A 372 20.61 0.43 -14.74
C SER A 372 19.86 -0.73 -14.08
N PHE A 373 19.56 -1.76 -14.86
CA PHE A 373 19.12 -3.06 -14.37
C PHE A 373 20.32 -3.98 -14.26
N TYR A 374 20.82 -4.19 -13.03
CA TYR A 374 22.04 -4.96 -12.76
C TYR A 374 21.76 -6.44 -12.54
N PHE A 375 22.58 -7.29 -13.17
CA PHE A 375 22.57 -8.74 -13.02
C PHE A 375 23.96 -9.23 -12.62
N GLY A 376 24.04 -10.05 -11.58
CA GLY A 376 25.30 -10.39 -10.94
C GLY A 376 25.19 -11.58 -10.00
N HIS A 377 26.21 -11.76 -9.18
CA HIS A 377 26.25 -12.84 -8.20
C HIS A 377 26.82 -12.36 -6.86
N ILE A 378 26.54 -13.13 -5.81
CA ILE A 378 27.15 -13.01 -4.49
C ILE A 378 27.86 -14.34 -4.25
N ALA A 379 29.08 -14.31 -3.72
CA ALA A 379 29.79 -15.54 -3.40
C ALA A 379 29.03 -16.38 -2.35
N TYR A 380 29.22 -17.69 -2.37
CA TYR A 380 28.67 -18.56 -1.33
C TYR A 380 29.21 -18.13 0.05
N ASN A 381 28.34 -18.01 1.06
CA ASN A 381 28.64 -17.47 2.40
C ASN A 381 29.02 -15.97 2.45
N SER A 382 28.70 -15.18 1.43
CA SER A 382 28.87 -13.72 1.44
C SER A 382 27.55 -12.96 1.65
N GLY A 383 27.65 -11.68 1.98
CA GLY A 383 26.50 -10.80 2.20
C GLY A 383 26.01 -10.11 0.93
N ILE A 384 24.83 -9.47 0.98
CA ILE A 384 24.27 -8.68 -0.13
C ILE A 384 25.19 -7.52 -0.58
N THR A 385 26.03 -7.03 0.33
CA THR A 385 27.05 -5.99 0.05
C THR A 385 28.16 -6.48 -0.86
N ASP A 386 28.33 -7.80 -1.02
CA ASP A 386 29.33 -8.42 -1.88
C ASP A 386 28.75 -8.76 -3.27
N PHE A 387 27.60 -8.16 -3.65
CA PHE A 387 27.03 -8.33 -4.99
C PHE A 387 27.97 -7.76 -6.05
N ILE A 388 28.36 -8.61 -7.00
CA ILE A 388 29.22 -8.25 -8.13
C ILE A 388 28.37 -8.22 -9.42
N PRO A 389 28.09 -7.03 -9.97
CA PRO A 389 27.45 -6.91 -11.28
C PRO A 389 28.31 -7.53 -12.38
N THR A 390 27.70 -8.35 -13.22
CA THR A 390 28.36 -9.04 -14.35
C THR A 390 27.90 -8.53 -15.72
N PHE A 391 26.64 -8.11 -15.81
CA PHE A 391 26.09 -7.39 -16.95
C PHE A 391 24.89 -6.55 -16.53
N TRP A 392 24.54 -5.55 -17.33
CA TRP A 392 23.40 -4.69 -17.06
C TRP A 392 22.87 -4.01 -18.32
N PHE A 393 21.63 -3.54 -18.23
CA PHE A 393 20.98 -2.67 -19.22
C PHE A 393 20.87 -1.27 -18.63
N ASP A 394 21.29 -0.24 -19.37
CA ASP A 394 21.03 1.15 -18.97
C ASP A 394 19.52 1.39 -18.87
N HIS A 395 19.08 2.30 -17.99
CA HIS A 395 17.65 2.49 -17.66
C HIS A 395 16.74 2.77 -18.86
N ASP A 396 17.28 3.33 -19.93
CA ASP A 396 16.58 3.71 -21.17
C ASP A 396 16.72 2.66 -22.28
N GLY A 397 17.43 1.56 -22.02
CA GLY A 397 17.72 0.51 -23.00
C GLY A 397 18.72 0.91 -24.08
N SER A 398 19.42 2.04 -23.95
CA SER A 398 20.39 2.52 -24.94
C SER A 398 21.64 1.64 -25.03
N ARG A 399 21.95 0.87 -23.98
CA ARG A 399 23.17 0.07 -23.89
C ARG A 399 22.99 -1.20 -23.07
N ILE A 400 23.62 -2.27 -23.56
CA ILE A 400 23.91 -3.50 -22.82
C ILE A 400 25.40 -3.48 -22.49
N THR A 401 25.75 -3.63 -21.22
CA THR A 401 27.15 -3.69 -20.78
C THR A 401 27.45 -5.05 -20.15
N THR A 402 28.61 -5.62 -20.44
CA THR A 402 29.14 -6.82 -19.78
C THR A 402 30.58 -6.58 -19.35
N VAL A 403 30.97 -7.13 -18.20
CA VAL A 403 32.37 -7.11 -17.74
C VAL A 403 33.19 -8.28 -18.30
N ALA A 404 32.55 -9.21 -19.01
CA ALA A 404 33.24 -10.33 -19.64
C ALA A 404 34.00 -9.85 -20.88
N LYS A 405 35.26 -10.30 -21.04
CA LYS A 405 36.04 -10.07 -22.28
C LYS A 405 35.39 -10.71 -23.51
N THR A 406 34.53 -11.70 -23.29
CA THR A 406 33.81 -12.41 -24.34
C THR A 406 32.45 -12.87 -23.80
N TYR A 407 31.37 -12.62 -24.54
CA TYR A 407 29.99 -13.00 -24.22
C TYR A 407 29.35 -13.76 -25.38
N ASN A 408 28.54 -14.78 -25.09
CA ASN A 408 27.89 -15.61 -26.09
C ASN A 408 26.38 -15.33 -26.12
N LEU A 409 25.84 -15.07 -27.31
CA LEU A 409 24.41 -15.13 -27.58
C LEU A 409 24.09 -16.50 -28.18
N ASN A 410 23.50 -17.38 -27.39
CA ASN A 410 23.08 -18.71 -27.86
C ASN A 410 21.72 -18.60 -28.57
N LEU A 411 21.56 -19.29 -29.69
CA LEU A 411 20.29 -19.42 -30.42
C LEU A 411 19.58 -20.75 -30.12
N ASP A 412 20.20 -21.59 -29.29
CA ASP A 412 19.66 -22.84 -28.77
C ASP A 412 20.07 -23.02 -27.30
N SER A 413 19.63 -24.12 -26.69
CA SER A 413 19.92 -24.48 -25.31
C SER A 413 21.30 -25.11 -25.10
N SER A 414 22.20 -25.02 -26.09
CA SER A 414 23.52 -25.63 -26.01
C SER A 414 24.42 -24.98 -24.96
N PRO A 415 25.40 -25.73 -24.41
CA PRO A 415 26.45 -25.17 -23.57
C PRO A 415 27.22 -24.01 -24.23
N SER A 416 27.86 -23.16 -23.42
CA SER A 416 28.58 -21.97 -23.90
C SER A 416 29.67 -22.25 -24.95
N ASN A 417 30.20 -23.47 -25.01
CA ASN A 417 31.24 -23.92 -25.94
C ASN A 417 30.72 -24.77 -27.12
N ALA A 418 29.40 -24.98 -27.27
CA ALA A 418 28.81 -25.81 -28.32
C ALA A 418 27.60 -25.14 -28.99
N GLY A 419 27.05 -25.72 -30.06
CA GLY A 419 25.78 -25.30 -30.67
C GLY A 419 25.77 -23.96 -31.40
N THR A 420 24.57 -23.51 -31.74
CA THR A 420 24.31 -22.38 -32.63
C THR A 420 24.29 -21.06 -31.85
N GLY A 421 24.98 -20.04 -32.35
CA GLY A 421 24.99 -18.72 -31.73
C GLY A 421 26.14 -17.84 -32.19
N TYR A 422 26.31 -16.73 -31.47
CA TYR A 422 27.33 -15.72 -31.73
C TYR A 422 28.20 -15.48 -30.51
N VAL A 423 29.45 -15.14 -30.79
CA VAL A 423 30.46 -14.74 -29.81
C VAL A 423 30.79 -13.27 -30.04
N PHE A 424 30.60 -12.46 -29.01
CA PHE A 424 30.97 -11.06 -28.94
C PHE A 424 32.21 -10.93 -28.07
N GLY A 425 33.33 -10.49 -28.64
CA GLY A 425 34.57 -10.17 -27.92
C GLY A 425 34.97 -8.72 -28.14
N ASP A 426 36.00 -8.28 -27.41
CA ASP A 426 36.58 -6.93 -27.55
C ASP A 426 37.07 -6.59 -28.97
N THR A 427 37.40 -7.61 -29.76
CA THR A 427 38.04 -7.50 -31.08
C THR A 427 37.32 -8.31 -32.16
N MET A 428 36.23 -9.01 -31.83
CA MET A 428 35.55 -9.90 -32.78
C MET A 428 34.05 -10.04 -32.54
N LEU A 429 33.29 -10.17 -33.62
CA LEU A 429 31.95 -10.74 -33.67
C LEU A 429 31.99 -11.93 -34.62
N ARG A 430 31.72 -13.14 -34.13
CA ARG A 430 31.83 -14.37 -34.93
C ARG A 430 30.76 -15.40 -34.56
N PRO A 431 30.44 -16.37 -35.44
CA PRO A 431 29.63 -17.51 -35.03
C PRO A 431 30.37 -18.39 -34.01
N LYS A 432 29.61 -19.12 -33.18
CA LYS A 432 30.15 -20.13 -32.26
C LYS A 432 30.76 -21.32 -33.00
N GLN A 433 30.14 -21.72 -34.11
CA GLN A 433 30.57 -22.81 -34.99
C GLN A 433 30.62 -22.34 -36.44
N ASP A 434 31.64 -22.79 -37.16
CA ASP A 434 31.85 -22.41 -38.55
C ASP A 434 30.71 -22.94 -39.45
N SER A 435 30.25 -22.11 -40.39
CA SER A 435 29.20 -22.44 -41.36
C SER A 435 27.84 -22.86 -40.77
N VAL A 436 27.56 -22.54 -39.49
CA VAL A 436 26.30 -22.91 -38.82
C VAL A 436 25.33 -21.73 -38.68
N VAL A 437 25.84 -20.51 -38.53
CA VAL A 437 25.00 -19.32 -38.30
C VAL A 437 25.48 -18.16 -39.17
N ASP A 438 24.58 -17.69 -40.04
CA ASP A 438 24.82 -16.54 -40.90
C ASP A 438 24.45 -15.22 -40.21
N LEU A 439 25.28 -14.19 -40.37
CA LEU A 439 24.97 -12.82 -39.90
C LEU A 439 23.87 -12.11 -40.73
N GLY A 440 23.26 -12.79 -41.70
CA GLY A 440 22.19 -12.29 -42.55
C GLY A 440 21.66 -13.37 -43.50
N SER A 441 20.71 -13.03 -44.38
CA SER A 441 20.23 -13.94 -45.43
C SER A 441 20.21 -13.23 -46.80
N SER A 442 20.03 -13.99 -47.88
CA SER A 442 19.88 -13.43 -49.23
C SER A 442 18.72 -12.42 -49.34
N ALA A 443 17.66 -12.60 -48.55
CA ALA A 443 16.50 -11.71 -48.49
C ALA A 443 16.63 -10.59 -47.45
N ARG A 444 17.49 -10.74 -46.43
CA ARG A 444 17.70 -9.78 -45.34
C ARG A 444 19.19 -9.63 -45.06
N LYS A 445 19.82 -8.75 -45.85
CA LYS A 445 21.23 -8.38 -45.75
C LYS A 445 21.40 -7.06 -45.02
N PHE A 446 22.57 -6.83 -44.42
CA PHE A 446 22.93 -5.50 -43.93
C PHE A 446 22.88 -4.51 -45.10
N ARG A 447 22.26 -3.35 -44.86
CA ARG A 447 22.24 -2.27 -45.86
C ARG A 447 23.65 -1.72 -46.08
N ASP A 448 24.36 -1.47 -44.99
CA ASP A 448 25.70 -0.91 -44.94
C ASP A 448 26.53 -1.65 -43.89
N GLY A 449 27.84 -1.77 -44.12
CA GLY A 449 28.80 -2.29 -43.14
C GLY A 449 30.04 -1.40 -43.10
N PHE A 450 30.37 -0.89 -41.92
CA PHE A 450 31.53 -0.04 -41.73
C PHE A 450 32.65 -0.87 -41.10
N PHE A 451 33.66 -1.20 -41.92
CA PHE A 451 34.81 -2.00 -41.49
C PHE A 451 36.06 -1.14 -41.53
N SER A 452 36.82 -1.14 -40.43
CA SER A 452 38.17 -0.59 -40.43
C SER A 452 39.15 -1.69 -40.84
N GLY A 453 40.08 -1.37 -41.75
CA GLY A 453 41.09 -2.33 -42.21
C GLY A 453 40.61 -3.22 -43.38
N LYS A 454 40.98 -4.51 -43.33
CA LYS A 454 40.80 -5.46 -44.44
C LYS A 454 39.54 -6.32 -44.24
N ILE A 455 38.70 -6.40 -45.26
CA ILE A 455 37.59 -7.36 -45.34
C ILE A 455 38.09 -8.62 -46.06
N SER A 456 37.86 -9.79 -45.46
CA SER A 456 38.15 -11.09 -46.09
C SER A 456 36.86 -11.91 -46.13
N VAL A 457 36.49 -12.44 -47.29
CA VAL A 457 35.29 -13.27 -47.48
C VAL A 457 35.76 -14.64 -47.96
N GLY A 458 35.77 -15.62 -47.05
CA GLY A 458 36.47 -16.89 -47.26
C GLY A 458 38.01 -16.73 -47.27
N ALA A 459 38.72 -17.72 -47.80
CA ALA A 459 40.18 -17.70 -47.92
C ALA A 459 40.72 -16.64 -48.93
N THR A 460 39.84 -15.83 -49.53
CA THR A 460 40.20 -14.87 -50.59
C THR A 460 39.87 -13.44 -50.15
N PRO A 461 40.82 -12.49 -50.21
CA PRO A 461 40.55 -11.08 -49.93
C PRO A 461 39.50 -10.52 -50.89
N VAL A 462 38.56 -9.72 -50.39
CA VAL A 462 37.74 -8.84 -51.25
C VAL A 462 38.50 -7.53 -51.38
N THR A 463 39.08 -7.26 -52.55
CA THR A 463 39.76 -5.99 -52.79
C THR A 463 38.74 -4.86 -52.88
N THR A 464 38.98 -3.73 -52.22
CA THR A 464 38.20 -2.50 -52.40
C THR A 464 38.27 -2.09 -53.88
N MET A 465 37.11 -2.01 -54.54
CA MET A 465 37.01 -1.58 -55.93
C MET A 465 36.95 -0.05 -55.97
N GLY A 466 37.95 0.60 -56.55
CA GLY A 466 37.94 2.05 -56.76
C GLY A 466 36.98 2.45 -57.89
N GLU A 467 36.51 3.70 -57.89
CA GLU A 467 35.71 4.26 -59.00
C GLU A 467 36.59 5.07 -59.96
N GLY A 468 36.27 5.00 -61.26
CA GLY A 468 36.90 5.78 -62.32
C GLY A 468 37.88 4.99 -63.21
N ILE A 469 38.31 5.63 -64.29
CA ILE A 469 39.26 5.06 -65.26
C ILE A 469 40.62 4.88 -64.57
N ALA A 470 41.18 3.67 -64.65
CA ALA A 470 42.59 3.46 -64.31
C ALA A 470 43.46 3.81 -65.53
N THR A 471 44.45 4.65 -65.30
CA THR A 471 45.46 5.09 -66.26
C THR A 471 46.80 4.43 -65.95
N THR A 472 47.74 4.47 -66.90
CA THR A 472 49.09 3.92 -66.70
C THR A 472 49.92 4.68 -65.65
N SER A 473 49.47 5.87 -65.25
CA SER A 473 50.06 6.67 -64.17
C SER A 473 49.50 6.36 -62.78
N ASP A 474 48.40 5.60 -62.70
CA ASP A 474 47.80 5.25 -61.43
C ASP A 474 48.65 4.23 -60.67
N VAL A 475 49.05 4.61 -59.45
CA VAL A 475 49.72 3.71 -58.53
C VAL A 475 48.77 2.58 -58.15
N GLY A 476 49.18 1.33 -58.39
CA GLY A 476 48.34 0.16 -58.20
C GLY A 476 49.13 -1.05 -57.70
N SER A 477 48.52 -1.86 -56.86
CA SER A 477 49.04 -3.17 -56.42
C SER A 477 48.23 -4.31 -57.02
N VAL A 478 48.88 -5.45 -57.28
CA VAL A 478 48.25 -6.63 -57.90
C VAL A 478 46.95 -7.01 -57.18
N GLY A 479 45.87 -7.20 -57.95
CA GLY A 479 44.56 -7.58 -57.46
C GLY A 479 43.64 -6.40 -57.12
N GLN A 480 44.11 -5.15 -57.20
CA GLN A 480 43.24 -3.98 -57.12
C GLN A 480 42.34 -3.86 -58.34
N LEU A 481 41.10 -3.43 -58.11
CA LEU A 481 40.08 -3.27 -59.12
C LEU A 481 39.65 -1.81 -59.18
N ARG A 482 39.40 -1.26 -60.37
CA ARG A 482 38.64 -0.04 -60.55
C ARG A 482 37.52 -0.25 -61.55
N VAL A 483 36.37 0.36 -61.34
CA VAL A 483 35.28 0.34 -62.33
C VAL A 483 35.00 1.74 -62.83
N ASP A 484 34.99 1.88 -64.15
CA ASP A 484 34.40 3.03 -64.81
C ASP A 484 32.98 2.66 -65.24
N LYS A 485 32.01 3.25 -64.53
CA LYS A 485 30.58 3.00 -64.74
C LYS A 485 30.10 3.56 -66.07
N ASP A 486 30.71 4.65 -66.55
CA ASP A 486 30.27 5.33 -67.76
C ASP A 486 30.68 4.53 -69.01
N THR A 487 31.88 3.95 -68.99
CA THR A 487 32.39 3.13 -70.10
C THR A 487 32.19 1.63 -69.90
N LYS A 488 31.46 1.21 -68.85
CA LYS A 488 31.22 -0.20 -68.48
C LYS A 488 32.51 -1.03 -68.53
N THR A 489 33.56 -0.51 -67.88
CA THR A 489 34.88 -1.10 -67.96
C THR A 489 35.39 -1.42 -66.56
N LEU A 490 35.88 -2.65 -66.38
CA LEU A 490 36.62 -3.07 -65.19
C LEU A 490 38.12 -2.98 -65.49
N PHE A 491 38.87 -2.30 -64.64
CA PHE A 491 40.31 -2.26 -64.65
C PHE A 491 40.85 -3.14 -63.53
N VAL A 492 41.76 -4.06 -63.86
CA VAL A 492 42.41 -4.97 -62.91
C VAL A 492 43.90 -4.69 -62.90
N CYS A 493 44.46 -4.35 -61.74
CA CYS A 493 45.90 -4.22 -61.58
C CYS A 493 46.52 -5.62 -61.56
N VAL A 494 47.30 -5.98 -62.58
CA VAL A 494 47.86 -7.33 -62.76
C VAL A 494 49.35 -7.44 -62.43
N ALA A 495 50.04 -6.31 -62.35
CA ALA A 495 51.40 -6.14 -61.83
C ALA A 495 51.46 -4.73 -61.22
N THR A 496 52.45 -4.43 -60.37
CA THR A 496 52.59 -3.09 -59.77
C THR A 496 52.50 -1.99 -60.83
N ASN A 497 51.54 -1.08 -60.69
CA ASN A 497 51.21 0.02 -61.60
C ASN A 497 50.83 -0.40 -63.04
N GLN A 498 50.47 -1.67 -63.26
CA GLN A 498 50.01 -2.17 -64.55
C GLN A 498 48.54 -2.56 -64.48
N TRP A 499 47.69 -1.71 -65.06
CA TRP A 499 46.25 -1.91 -65.12
C TRP A 499 45.85 -2.52 -66.46
N LYS A 500 45.14 -3.64 -66.41
CA LYS A 500 44.48 -4.24 -67.58
C LYS A 500 43.03 -3.82 -67.63
N LYS A 501 42.62 -3.40 -68.82
CA LYS A 501 41.24 -3.09 -69.15
C LYS A 501 40.48 -4.37 -69.51
N VAL A 502 39.31 -4.55 -68.92
CA VAL A 502 38.34 -5.60 -69.25
C VAL A 502 37.01 -4.91 -69.53
N THR A 503 36.55 -4.98 -70.78
CA THR A 503 35.22 -4.48 -71.13
C THR A 503 34.17 -5.42 -70.54
N LEU A 504 33.22 -4.87 -69.79
CA LEU A 504 32.14 -5.65 -69.19
C LEU A 504 31.05 -5.80 -70.24
N THR A 505 30.98 -6.98 -70.86
CA THR A 505 30.05 -7.22 -71.97
C THR A 505 28.64 -7.57 -71.53
N ASP A 506 28.41 -7.91 -70.26
CA ASP A 506 27.09 -8.05 -69.62
C ASP A 506 27.23 -7.86 -68.10
N ILE A 507 26.56 -6.85 -67.51
CA ILE A 507 26.31 -6.71 -66.07
C ILE A 507 24.81 -6.56 -65.85
#